data_AF-A0AA41JJH9-F1
#
_entry.id   AF-A0AA41JJH9-F1
#
_cell.length_a   1.000
_cell.length_b   1.000
_cell.length_c   1.000
_cell.angle_alpha   90.00
_cell.angle_beta   90.00
_cell.angle_gamma   90.00
#
_symmetry.space_group_name_H-M   'P 1'
#
loop_
_entity.id
_entity.type
_entity.pdbx_description
1 polymer ?
#
loop_
_entity_poly.entity_id
_entity_poly.type
_entity_poly.pdbx_seq_one_letter_code
_entity_poly.pdbx_strand_id
1 'polypeptide(L)'
;MNVLRFAVATAAAALLSPAFAQTDAAAPAQGLTRADVVAQLKQAYLDGELPTNDGNYPPDAATRARNRERVQAAEPAWLAQTPQAPQTAVQQ
;
A
#
# COMPACT_ATOMS: atom_id res chain seq x y z
N MET A 1 -37.45 13.21 -67.59
CA MET A 1 -37.31 14.49 -66.86
C MET A 1 -37.07 14.21 -65.38
N ASN A 2 -35.84 14.54 -64.96
CA ASN A 2 -35.28 14.85 -63.64
C ASN A 2 -35.75 14.14 -62.36
N VAL A 3 -34.82 13.32 -61.87
CA VAL A 3 -34.44 13.08 -60.48
C VAL A 3 -34.55 14.32 -59.57
N LEU A 4 -34.96 14.11 -58.31
CA LEU A 4 -34.37 14.86 -57.18
C LEU A 4 -34.43 14.01 -55.89
N ARG A 5 -33.25 13.58 -55.47
CA ARG A 5 -32.99 12.86 -54.22
C ARG A 5 -32.84 13.91 -53.12
N PHE A 6 -33.68 13.86 -52.09
CA PHE A 6 -33.48 14.67 -50.88
C PHE A 6 -32.46 13.98 -49.98
N ALA A 7 -31.20 14.36 -50.15
CA ALA A 7 -30.15 14.07 -49.18
C ALA A 7 -30.29 15.06 -48.00
N VAL A 8 -30.86 14.60 -46.89
CA VAL A 8 -30.80 15.31 -45.62
C VAL A 8 -29.49 14.93 -44.95
N ALA A 9 -28.60 15.91 -44.85
CA ALA A 9 -27.32 15.80 -44.16
C ALA A 9 -27.54 15.62 -42.64
N THR A 10 -27.47 14.39 -42.15
CA THR A 10 -27.39 14.10 -40.72
C THR A 10 -26.00 14.45 -40.19
N ALA A 11 -25.94 15.57 -39.47
CA ALA A 11 -25.07 15.89 -38.34
C ALA A 11 -23.70 15.20 -38.29
N ALA A 12 -22.66 15.95 -38.69
CA ALA A 12 -21.28 15.68 -38.30
C ALA A 12 -21.11 15.96 -36.79
N ALA A 13 -21.26 14.94 -35.95
CA ALA A 13 -20.95 15.00 -34.53
C ALA A 13 -20.41 13.66 -34.04
N ALA A 14 -19.29 13.20 -34.59
CA ALA A 14 -18.66 11.96 -34.11
C ALA A 14 -17.15 11.90 -34.40
N LEU A 15 -16.36 12.93 -34.05
CA LEU A 15 -14.90 12.82 -34.03
C LEU A 15 -14.30 13.61 -32.85
N LEU A 16 -14.88 13.47 -31.66
CA LEU A 16 -14.10 13.71 -30.44
C LEU A 16 -13.38 12.41 -30.12
N SER A 17 -12.24 12.19 -30.77
CA SER A 17 -11.33 11.11 -30.35
C SER A 17 -10.92 11.39 -28.91
N PRO A 18 -11.24 10.51 -27.95
CA PRO A 18 -10.68 10.65 -26.62
C PRO A 18 -9.17 10.45 -26.74
N ALA A 19 -8.42 11.54 -26.74
CA ALA A 19 -6.95 11.52 -26.64
C ALA A 19 -6.56 11.25 -25.18
N PHE A 20 -6.89 10.07 -24.66
CA PHE A 20 -6.29 9.61 -23.42
C PHE A 20 -4.85 9.21 -23.72
N ALA A 21 -3.90 9.73 -22.94
CA ALA A 21 -2.54 9.25 -22.98
C ALA A 21 -2.53 7.79 -22.52
N GLN A 22 -2.33 6.86 -23.46
CA GLN A 22 -2.12 5.45 -23.14
C GLN A 22 -0.72 5.34 -22.52
N THR A 23 -0.64 5.44 -21.20
CA THR A 23 0.57 5.10 -20.46
C THR A 23 0.66 3.58 -20.43
N ASP A 24 1.80 2.99 -20.80
CA ASP A 24 2.16 1.59 -20.49
C ASP A 24 2.39 1.40 -18.98
N ALA A 25 1.49 1.96 -18.17
CA ALA A 25 1.47 1.76 -16.74
C ALA A 25 1.03 0.32 -16.52
N ALA A 26 2.02 -0.55 -16.29
CA ALA A 26 1.78 -1.86 -15.69
C ALA A 26 0.81 -1.68 -14.52
N ALA A 27 -0.14 -2.61 -14.37
CA ALA A 27 -1.06 -2.60 -13.26
C ALA A 27 -0.26 -2.36 -11.97
N PRO A 28 -0.68 -1.42 -11.11
CA PRO A 28 0.08 -1.11 -9.89
C PRO A 28 0.30 -2.41 -9.14
N ALA A 29 1.54 -2.65 -8.73
CA ALA A 29 1.87 -3.82 -7.93
C ALA A 29 0.88 -3.89 -6.76
N GLN A 30 0.34 -5.08 -6.54
CA GLN A 30 -0.58 -5.31 -5.43
C GLN A 30 0.17 -5.01 -4.14
N GLY A 31 -0.19 -3.89 -3.50
CA GLY A 31 0.40 -3.48 -2.23
C GLY A 31 0.09 -4.47 -1.12
N LEU A 32 0.77 -4.29 0.01
CA LEU A 32 0.52 -5.07 1.22
C LEU A 32 -0.95 -4.95 1.65
N THR A 33 -1.53 -6.08 2.04
CA THR A 33 -2.86 -6.05 2.64
C THR A 33 -2.77 -5.40 4.02
N ARG A 34 -3.90 -4.90 4.52
CA ARG A 34 -3.97 -4.38 5.89
C ARG A 34 -3.53 -5.42 6.93
N ALA A 35 -3.82 -6.70 6.69
CA ALA A 35 -3.42 -7.78 7.58
C ALA A 35 -1.89 -7.94 7.62
N ASP A 36 -1.24 -7.87 6.45
CA ASP A 36 0.22 -7.95 6.36
C ASP A 36 0.91 -6.78 7.04
N VAL A 37 0.39 -5.56 6.87
CA VAL A 37 0.91 -4.37 7.55
C VAL A 37 0.79 -4.51 9.07
N VAL A 38 -0.35 -4.98 9.57
CA VAL A 38 -0.53 -5.22 11.01
C VAL A 38 0.45 -6.28 11.52
N ALA A 39 0.70 -7.34 10.77
CA ALA A 39 1.68 -8.37 11.14
C ALA A 39 3.09 -7.79 11.21
N GLN A 40 3.50 -6.99 10.23
CA GLN A 40 4.81 -6.34 10.23
C GLN A 40 4.98 -5.35 11.39
N LEU A 41 3.94 -4.58 11.71
CA LEU A 41 3.98 -3.66 12.85
C LEU A 41 4.15 -4.39 14.18
N LYS A 42 3.43 -5.51 14.37
CA LYS A 42 3.62 -6.37 15.55
C LYS A 42 5.05 -6.87 15.66
N GLN A 43 5.65 -7.29 14.54
CA GLN A 43 7.05 -7.72 14.53
C GLN A 43 8.01 -6.56 14.87
N ALA A 44 7.80 -5.37 14.29
CA ALA A 44 8.61 -4.19 14.61
C ALA A 44 8.53 -3.80 16.10
N TYR A 45 7.38 -4.02 16.76
CA TYR A 45 7.25 -3.85 18.22
C TYR A 45 8.13 -4.85 18.97
N LEU A 46 8.13 -6.12 18.54
CA LEU A 46 8.93 -7.18 19.16
C LEU A 46 10.43 -6.99 18.96
N ASP A 47 10.84 -6.43 17.82
CA ASP A 47 12.24 -6.13 17.51
C ASP A 47 12.73 -4.85 18.26
N GLY A 48 11.79 -4.02 18.69
CA GLY A 48 12.04 -2.77 19.41
C GLY A 48 12.29 -1.57 18.48
N GLU A 49 11.96 -1.70 17.20
CA GLU A 49 12.20 -0.69 16.16
C GLU A 49 11.25 0.51 16.25
N LEU A 50 10.07 0.34 16.85
CA LEU A 50 9.10 1.41 16.98
C LEU A 50 9.52 2.41 18.08
N PRO A 51 9.85 3.66 17.72
CA PRO A 51 10.24 4.66 18.70
C PRO A 51 9.02 5.08 19.52
N THR A 52 9.24 5.50 20.77
CA THR A 52 8.16 5.98 21.64
C THR A 52 8.05 7.50 21.70
N ASN A 53 8.84 8.20 20.89
CA ASN A 53 8.79 9.64 20.68
C ASN A 53 9.18 9.96 19.22
N ASP A 54 8.85 11.16 18.76
CA ASP A 54 8.97 11.54 17.35
C ASP A 54 10.41 11.93 16.93
N GLY A 55 11.36 11.98 17.87
CA GLY A 55 12.70 12.54 17.65
C GLY A 55 13.83 11.50 17.55
N ASN A 56 13.54 10.21 17.75
CA ASN A 56 14.57 9.18 17.93
C ASN A 56 14.51 8.10 16.85
N TYR A 57 14.32 8.50 15.59
CA TYR A 57 14.26 7.60 14.46
C TYR A 57 15.46 7.79 13.49
N PRO A 58 16.16 6.71 13.10
CA PRO A 58 16.01 5.33 13.60
C PRO A 58 16.55 5.17 15.03
N PRO A 59 15.97 4.29 15.87
CA PRO A 59 16.40 4.13 17.25
C PRO A 59 17.79 3.49 17.34
N ASP A 60 18.61 3.96 18.28
CA ASP A 60 19.88 3.30 18.61
C ASP A 60 19.65 1.94 19.31
N ALA A 61 20.72 1.17 19.48
CA ALA A 61 20.64 -0.18 20.04
C ALA A 61 20.11 -0.19 21.50
N ALA A 62 20.47 0.83 22.30
CA ALA A 62 20.02 0.96 23.69
C ALA A 62 18.51 1.26 23.76
N THR A 63 18.02 2.12 22.86
CA THR A 63 16.61 2.42 22.70
C THR A 63 15.84 1.18 22.28
N ARG A 64 16.34 0.42 21.29
CA ARG A 64 15.69 -0.82 20.86
C ARG A 64 15.57 -1.84 22.01
N ALA A 65 16.62 -2.00 22.81
CA ALA A 65 16.58 -2.86 23.99
C ALA A 65 15.49 -2.43 24.98
N ARG A 66 15.46 -1.13 25.33
CA ARG A 66 14.43 -0.57 26.20
C ARG A 66 13.02 -0.72 25.63
N ASN A 67 12.85 -0.57 24.32
CA ASN A 67 11.55 -0.73 23.67
C ASN A 67 11.04 -2.17 23.81
N ARG A 68 11.90 -3.18 23.62
CA ARG A 68 11.55 -4.58 23.83
C ARG A 68 11.12 -4.86 25.27
N GLU A 69 11.88 -4.35 26.25
CA GLU A 69 11.52 -4.46 27.67
C GLU A 69 10.14 -3.85 27.95
N ARG A 70 9.82 -2.70 27.36
CA ARG A 70 8.51 -2.06 27.52
C ARG A 70 7.38 -2.87 26.91
N VAL A 71 7.58 -3.47 25.73
CA VAL A 71 6.58 -4.33 25.11
C VAL A 71 6.32 -5.57 25.96
N GLN A 72 7.39 -6.18 26.50
CA GLN A 72 7.27 -7.31 27.42
C GLN A 72 6.55 -6.93 28.71
N ALA A 73 6.89 -5.78 29.31
CA ALA A 73 6.25 -5.33 30.55
C ALA A 73 4.78 -4.91 30.37
N ALA A 74 4.42 -4.41 29.19
CA ALA A 74 3.05 -3.99 28.90
C ALA A 74 2.11 -5.16 28.56
N GLU A 75 2.67 -6.33 28.18
CA GLU A 75 1.93 -7.53 27.77
C GLU A 75 0.67 -7.23 26.94
N PRO A 76 0.81 -6.54 25.78
CA PRO A 76 -0.36 -6.06 25.07
C PRO A 76 -1.22 -7.23 24.60
N ALA A 77 -2.54 -7.09 24.61
CA ALA A 77 -3.47 -8.17 24.30
C ALA A 77 -3.20 -8.88 22.95
N TRP A 78 -2.67 -8.15 21.96
CA TRP A 78 -2.31 -8.70 20.65
C TRP A 78 -1.11 -9.66 20.69
N LEU A 79 -0.26 -9.59 21.72
CA LEU A 79 0.93 -10.42 21.88
C LEU A 79 0.56 -11.90 22.01
N ALA A 80 -0.45 -12.22 22.82
CA ALA A 80 -0.98 -13.57 22.98
C ALA A 80 -1.59 -14.13 21.68
N GLN A 81 -1.96 -13.25 20.75
CA GLN A 81 -2.65 -13.56 19.50
C GLN A 81 -1.71 -13.43 18.30
N THR A 82 -0.40 -13.34 18.52
CA THR A 82 0.59 -13.27 17.45
C THR A 82 1.18 -14.67 17.30
N PRO A 83 0.69 -15.49 16.35
CA PRO A 83 1.47 -16.63 15.90
C PRO A 83 2.83 -16.10 15.47
N GLN A 84 3.93 -16.77 15.87
CA GLN A 84 5.24 -16.44 15.31
C GLN A 84 5.16 -16.68 13.81
N ALA A 85 5.04 -15.60 13.03
CA ALA A 85 4.98 -15.71 11.59
C ALA A 85 6.31 -16.28 11.10
N PRO A 86 6.32 -17.23 10.16
CA PRO A 86 7.55 -17.57 9.45
C PRO A 86 8.07 -16.26 8.87
N GLN A 87 9.33 -15.94 9.19
CA GLN A 87 10.05 -14.80 8.65
C GLN A 87 10.10 -14.99 7.13
N THR A 88 9.10 -14.48 6.41
CA THR A 88 9.11 -14.49 4.95
C THR A 88 10.24 -13.57 4.57
N ALA A 89 11.31 -14.21 4.09
CA ALA A 89 12.51 -13.59 3.61
C ALA A 89 12.16 -12.36 2.77
N VAL A 90 12.56 -11.19 3.27
CA VAL A 90 12.81 -10.04 2.41
C VAL A 90 14.08 -10.41 1.63
N GLN A 91 13.89 -11.22 0.59
CA GLN A 91 14.90 -11.47 -0.44
C GLN A 91 15.09 -10.13 -1.16
N GLN A 92 16.24 -9.51 -0.87
CA GLN A 92 16.82 -8.44 -1.67
C GLN A 92 17.38 -9.03 -2.97
#